data_AF-A0A9D0GAB8-F1
#
_entry.id   AF-A0A9D0GAB8-F1
#
_cell.length_a   1.000
_cell.length_b   1.000
_cell.length_c   1.000
_cell.angle_alpha   90.00
_cell.angle_beta   90.00
_cell.angle_gamma   90.00
#
_symmetry.space_group_name_H-M   'P 1'
#
loop_
_entity.id
_entity.type
_entity.pdbx_description
1 polymer ?
#
loop_
_entity_poly.entity_id
_entity_poly.type
_entity_poly.pdbx_seq_one_letter_code
_entity_poly.pdbx_strand_id
1 'polypeptide(L)'
;MTEKITELIDTNLASVIRDTYALDWHGIHGVSHWIRVAENGLRLAEETGADPRVVTLFAFLHDLCRRNDGKDPEHGARAAIWIAEHQWALGQLTSTALDQLRYACEFHTHRR
;
A
#
# COMPACT_ATOMS: atom_id res chain seq x y z
N MET A 1 -15.74 -4.40 4.80
CA MET A 1 -14.34 -4.06 5.09
C MET A 1 -14.05 -4.55 6.49
N THR A 2 -13.08 -5.46 6.66
CA THR A 2 -12.74 -6.05 7.96
C THR A 2 -12.29 -4.97 8.94
N GLU A 3 -12.68 -5.07 10.22
CA GLU A 3 -12.34 -4.07 11.27
C GLU A 3 -10.84 -3.72 11.27
N LYS A 4 -9.97 -4.71 11.03
CA LYS A 4 -8.50 -4.58 10.93
C LYS A 4 -8.01 -3.62 9.83
N ILE A 5 -8.72 -3.48 8.70
CA ILE A 5 -8.32 -2.53 7.64
C ILE A 5 -8.58 -1.11 8.12
N THR A 6 -9.74 -0.88 8.72
CA THR A 6 -10.20 0.44 9.18
C THR A 6 -9.38 1.00 10.34
N GLU A 7 -8.76 0.13 11.15
CA GLU A 7 -7.83 0.55 12.21
C GLU A 7 -6.47 1.02 11.66
N LEU A 8 -5.98 0.42 10.57
CA LEU A 8 -4.70 0.77 9.97
C LEU A 8 -4.82 1.92 8.97
N ILE A 9 -5.86 1.90 8.14
CA ILE A 9 -6.20 2.97 7.21
C ILE A 9 -7.24 3.85 7.89
N ASP A 10 -6.79 4.54 8.95
CA ASP A 10 -7.63 5.48 9.68
C ASP A 10 -8.00 6.71 8.82
N THR A 11 -8.85 7.59 9.34
CA THR A 11 -9.33 8.77 8.59
C THR A 11 -8.18 9.70 8.20
N ASN A 12 -7.12 9.79 9.01
CA ASN A 12 -5.97 10.64 8.69
C ASN A 12 -5.18 10.05 7.53
N LEU A 13 -4.76 8.79 7.62
CA LEU A 13 -4.02 8.13 6.54
C LEU A 13 -4.86 8.05 5.26
N ALA A 14 -6.16 7.76 5.36
CA ALA A 14 -7.07 7.77 4.22
C ALA A 14 -7.12 9.13 3.51
N SER A 15 -7.14 10.24 4.26
CA SER A 15 -7.08 11.59 3.69
C SER A 15 -5.77 11.82 2.96
N VAL A 16 -4.63 11.50 3.58
CA VAL A 16 -3.30 11.68 2.97
C VAL A 16 -3.17 10.83 1.69
N ILE A 17 -3.64 9.59 1.70
CA ILE A 17 -3.70 8.71 0.52
C ILE A 17 -4.55 9.37 -0.58
N ARG A 18 -5.75 9.86 -0.22
CA ARG A 18 -6.68 10.47 -1.16
C ARG A 18 -6.09 11.70 -1.83
N ASP A 19 -5.42 12.55 -1.05
CA ASP A 19 -4.81 13.80 -1.52
C ASP A 19 -3.53 13.55 -2.33
N THR A 20 -2.82 12.45 -2.05
CA THR A 20 -1.60 12.07 -2.79
C THR A 20 -1.92 11.45 -4.15
N TYR A 21 -2.98 10.66 -4.26
CA TYR A 21 -3.28 9.88 -5.46
C TYR A 21 -3.70 10.77 -6.63
N ALA A 22 -2.93 10.71 -7.73
CA ALA A 22 -3.07 11.63 -8.86
C ALA A 22 -4.02 11.15 -9.98
N LEU A 23 -4.49 9.91 -9.93
CA LEU A 23 -5.34 9.32 -10.97
C LEU A 23 -6.80 9.25 -10.53
N ASP A 24 -7.67 8.70 -11.39
CA ASP A 24 -9.07 8.48 -11.04
C ASP A 24 -9.18 7.50 -9.86
N TRP A 25 -9.72 7.98 -8.75
CA TRP A 25 -9.96 7.20 -7.52
C TRP A 25 -10.75 5.92 -7.77
N HIS A 26 -11.66 5.95 -8.74
CA HIS A 26 -12.49 4.82 -9.14
C HIS A 26 -12.00 4.15 -10.43
N GLY A 27 -10.82 4.53 -10.91
CA GLY A 27 -10.15 3.95 -12.07
C GLY A 27 -9.58 2.55 -11.80
N ILE A 28 -8.93 1.98 -12.82
CA ILE A 28 -8.47 0.59 -12.79
C ILE A 28 -7.37 0.32 -11.75
N HIS A 29 -6.58 1.34 -11.41
CA HIS A 29 -5.56 1.31 -10.36
C HIS A 29 -6.00 2.05 -9.07
N GLY A 30 -7.31 2.30 -8.91
CA GLY A 30 -7.88 3.06 -7.79
C GLY A 30 -8.29 2.20 -6.59
N VAL A 31 -9.08 2.78 -5.69
CA VAL A 31 -9.40 2.20 -4.37
C VAL A 31 -10.01 0.79 -4.44
N SER A 32 -10.85 0.52 -5.44
CA SER A 32 -11.47 -0.79 -5.62
C SER A 32 -10.44 -1.88 -5.93
N HIS A 33 -9.35 -1.54 -6.64
CA HIS A 33 -8.22 -2.45 -6.88
C HIS A 33 -7.46 -2.70 -5.58
N TRP A 34 -7.14 -1.66 -4.82
CA TRP A 34 -6.41 -1.77 -3.56
C TRP A 34 -7.15 -2.62 -2.51
N ILE A 35 -8.47 -2.47 -2.40
CA ILE A 35 -9.30 -3.30 -1.52
C ILE A 35 -9.19 -4.79 -1.90
N ARG A 36 -9.28 -5.13 -3.19
CA ARG A 36 -9.12 -6.53 -3.64
C ARG A 36 -7.73 -7.08 -3.35
N VAL A 37 -6.69 -6.25 -3.50
CA VAL A 37 -5.30 -6.63 -3.13
C VAL A 37 -5.22 -6.90 -1.62
N ALA A 38 -5.83 -6.06 -0.79
CA ALA A 38 -5.85 -6.23 0.67
C ALA A 38 -6.59 -7.52 1.07
N GLU A 39 -7.78 -7.77 0.50
CA GLU A 39 -8.57 -8.97 0.79
C GLU A 39 -7.82 -10.26 0.45
N ASN A 40 -7.20 -10.32 -0.73
CA ASN A 40 -6.42 -11.49 -1.15
C ASN A 40 -5.15 -11.65 -0.32
N GLY A 41 -4.43 -10.54 -0.08
CA GLY A 41 -3.22 -10.55 0.74
C GLY A 41 -3.48 -11.02 2.16
N LEU A 42 -4.58 -10.57 2.79
CA LEU A 42 -4.92 -10.97 4.16
C LEU A 42 -5.26 -12.46 4.26
N ARG A 43 -5.96 -13.03 3.27
CA ARG A 43 -6.17 -14.49 3.20
C ARG A 43 -4.86 -15.25 3.11
N LEU A 44 -3.94 -14.79 2.26
CA LEU A 44 -2.61 -15.39 2.15
C LEU A 44 -1.78 -15.23 3.42
N ALA A 45 -1.94 -14.12 4.16
CA ALA A 45 -1.24 -13.88 5.41
C ALA A 45 -1.63 -14.90 6.48
N GLU A 46 -2.90 -15.34 6.52
CA GLU A 46 -3.37 -16.40 7.42
C GLU A 46 -2.66 -17.74 7.16
N GLU A 47 -2.31 -18.03 5.91
CA GLU A 47 -1.66 -19.28 5.52
C GLU A 47 -0.12 -19.22 5.60
N THR A 48 0.46 -18.04 5.36
CA THR A 48 1.91 -17.85 5.22
C THR A 48 2.59 -17.29 6.47
N GLY A 49 1.82 -16.72 7.39
CA GLY A 49 2.36 -16.00 8.55
C GLY A 49 2.93 -14.61 8.22
N ALA A 50 2.65 -14.06 7.02
CA ALA A 50 3.02 -12.69 6.70
C ALA A 50 2.36 -11.68 7.67
N ASP A 51 3.05 -10.58 8.00
CA ASP A 51 2.47 -9.56 8.90
C ASP A 51 1.28 -8.88 8.21
N PRO A 52 0.04 -9.05 8.72
CA PRO A 52 -1.17 -8.51 8.09
C PRO A 52 -1.15 -6.98 8.01
N ARG A 53 -0.38 -6.29 8.86
CA ARG A 53 -0.23 -4.82 8.81
C ARG A 53 0.57 -4.39 7.59
N VAL A 54 1.70 -5.07 7.33
CA VAL A 54 2.54 -4.84 6.14
C VAL A 54 1.75 -5.12 4.87
N VAL A 55 1.01 -6.24 4.86
CA VAL A 55 0.15 -6.64 3.73
C VAL A 55 -0.93 -5.60 3.44
N THR A 56 -1.61 -5.11 4.48
CA THR A 56 -2.66 -4.10 4.34
C THR A 56 -2.09 -2.78 3.83
N LEU A 57 -1.00 -2.29 4.42
CA LEU A 57 -0.35 -1.05 3.97
C LEU A 57 0.19 -1.17 2.54
N PHE A 58 0.79 -2.31 2.19
CA PHE A 58 1.23 -2.57 0.81
C PHE A 58 0.06 -2.44 -0.17
N ALA A 59 -1.08 -3.05 0.14
CA ALA A 59 -2.25 -3.03 -0.74
C ALA A 59 -2.72 -1.61 -1.08
N PHE A 60 -2.72 -0.70 -0.10
CA PHE A 60 -3.16 0.69 -0.29
C PHE A 60 -2.08 1.65 -0.80
N LEU A 61 -0.79 1.28 -0.69
CA LEU A 61 0.32 2.20 -1.00
C LEU A 61 1.11 1.82 -2.26
N HIS A 62 1.08 0.57 -2.72
CA HIS A 62 1.92 0.11 -3.85
C HIS A 62 1.70 0.90 -5.15
N ASP A 63 0.45 1.27 -5.43
CA ASP A 63 0.02 2.02 -6.62
C ASP A 63 -0.25 3.52 -6.31
N LEU A 64 0.01 3.98 -5.07
CA LEU A 64 -0.32 5.34 -4.64
C LEU A 64 0.40 6.41 -5.48
N CYS A 65 1.65 6.16 -5.85
CA CYS A 65 2.49 7.11 -6.55
C CYS A 65 2.51 6.90 -8.08
N ARG A 66 1.47 6.28 -8.65
CA ARG A 66 1.31 6.20 -10.10
C ARG A 66 1.11 7.57 -10.72
N ARG A 67 1.67 7.77 -11.91
CA ARG A 67 1.51 8.96 -12.76
C ARG A 67 0.66 8.67 -14.00
N ASN A 68 0.41 7.40 -14.31
CA ASN A 68 -0.51 6.96 -15.37
C ASN A 68 -0.97 5.51 -15.16
N ASP A 69 -2.03 5.12 -15.87
CA ASP A 69 -2.57 3.74 -15.89
C ASP A 69 -1.79 2.78 -16.81
N GLY A 70 -0.70 3.23 -17.41
CA GLY A 70 0.14 2.43 -18.31
C GLY A 70 1.17 1.58 -17.57
N LYS A 71 2.38 1.46 -18.13
CA LYS A 71 3.45 0.66 -17.52
C LYS A 71 4.02 1.29 -16.24
N ASP A 72 4.11 2.61 -16.24
CA ASP A 72 4.68 3.44 -15.17
C ASP A 72 5.76 2.73 -14.31
N PRO A 73 6.89 2.30 -14.88
CA PRO A 73 7.79 1.33 -14.26
C PRO A 73 8.40 1.78 -12.91
N GLU A 74 8.33 3.07 -12.59
CA GLU A 74 8.93 3.66 -11.40
C GLU A 74 7.91 3.90 -10.27
N HIS A 75 6.61 3.56 -10.44
CA HIS A 75 5.59 3.82 -9.41
C HIS A 75 5.91 3.16 -8.07
N GLY A 76 6.42 1.92 -8.08
CA GLY A 76 6.85 1.23 -6.87
C GLY A 76 7.98 1.94 -6.13
N ALA A 77 9.01 2.40 -6.85
CA ALA A 77 10.12 3.15 -6.26
C ALA A 77 9.65 4.48 -5.65
N ARG A 78 8.74 5.19 -6.33
CA ARG A 78 8.14 6.42 -5.79
C ARG A 78 7.28 6.13 -4.55
N ALA A 79 6.52 5.04 -4.54
CA ALA A 79 5.75 4.62 -3.36
C ALA A 79 6.68 4.33 -2.16
N ALA A 80 7.82 3.66 -2.37
CA ALA A 80 8.78 3.38 -1.31
C ALA A 80 9.46 4.63 -0.74
N ILE A 81 9.71 5.65 -1.57
CA ILE A 81 10.17 6.98 -1.12
C ILE A 81 9.08 7.67 -0.31
N TRP A 82 7.85 7.70 -0.84
CA TRP A 82 6.70 8.31 -0.15
C TRP A 82 6.48 7.68 1.23
N ILE A 83 6.53 6.35 1.34
CA ILE A 83 6.45 5.61 2.61
C ILE A 83 7.53 6.07 3.60
N ALA A 84 8.76 6.27 3.13
CA ALA A 84 9.86 6.72 3.97
C ALA A 84 9.65 8.15 4.51
N GLU A 85 9.04 9.02 3.72
CA GLU A 85 8.73 10.41 4.09
C GLU A 85 7.50 10.52 4.99
N HIS A 86 6.57 9.57 4.89
CA HIS A 86 5.26 9.59 5.58
C HIS A 86 5.14 8.56 6.71
N GLN A 87 6.25 8.05 7.24
CA GLN A 87 6.27 7.04 8.32
C GLN A 87 5.40 7.45 9.53
N TRP A 88 5.34 8.74 9.82
CA TRP A 88 4.54 9.33 10.90
C TRP A 88 3.04 9.02 10.79
N ALA A 89 2.53 8.72 9.59
CA ALA A 89 1.13 8.44 9.30
C ALA A 89 0.80 6.94 9.19
N LEU A 90 1.80 6.05 9.19
CA LEU A 90 1.62 4.61 8.89
C LEU A 90 1.40 3.76 10.16
N GLY A 91 1.07 4.39 11.27
CA GLY A 91 1.06 3.76 12.58
C GLY A 91 2.47 3.42 13.10
N GLN A 92 2.55 2.84 14.29
CA GLN A 92 3.83 2.46 14.90
C GLN A 92 4.36 1.13 14.32
N LEU A 93 4.93 1.19 13.11
CA LEU A 93 5.66 0.07 12.52
C LEU A 93 7.03 -0.12 13.19
N THR A 94 7.47 -1.37 13.31
CA THR A 94 8.88 -1.65 13.62
C THR A 94 9.74 -1.29 12.40
N SER A 95 11.04 -1.07 12.60
CA SER A 95 11.98 -0.84 11.49
C SER A 95 11.94 -1.98 10.47
N THR A 96 11.88 -3.22 10.92
CA THR A 96 11.73 -4.40 10.04
C THR A 96 10.45 -4.36 9.22
N ALA A 97 9.29 -4.06 9.83
CA ALA A 97 8.02 -4.00 9.11
C ALA A 97 8.01 -2.85 8.09
N LEU A 98 8.59 -1.71 8.45
CA LEU A 98 8.76 -0.57 7.55
C LEU A 98 9.67 -0.93 6.35
N ASP A 99 10.80 -1.59 6.59
CA ASP A 99 11.71 -2.00 5.52
C ASP A 99 11.06 -3.05 4.61
N GLN A 100 10.30 -3.99 5.18
CA GLN A 100 9.51 -4.96 4.40
C GLN A 100 8.46 -4.27 3.52
N LEU A 101 7.73 -3.30 4.06
CA LEU A 101 6.73 -2.52 3.31
C LEU A 101 7.38 -1.76 2.15
N ARG A 102 8.46 -1.03 2.42
CA ARG A 102 9.19 -0.27 1.39
C ARG A 102 9.74 -1.19 0.30
N TYR A 103 10.38 -2.29 0.70
CA TYR A 103 10.92 -3.27 -0.23
C TYR A 103 9.82 -3.89 -1.10
N ALA A 104 8.70 -4.30 -0.49
CA ALA A 104 7.58 -4.86 -1.21
C ALA A 104 7.04 -3.86 -2.24
N CYS A 105 6.80 -2.61 -1.86
CA CYS A 105 6.33 -1.57 -2.78
C CYS A 105 7.35 -1.29 -3.90
N GLU A 106 8.64 -1.16 -3.60
CA GLU A 106 9.67 -0.85 -4.58
C GLU A 106 9.78 -1.91 -5.68
N PHE A 107 9.69 -3.19 -5.30
CA PHE A 107 10.04 -4.30 -6.19
C PHE A 107 8.86 -5.13 -6.72
N HIS A 108 7.61 -4.80 -6.38
CA HIS A 108 6.45 -5.63 -6.72
C HIS A 108 6.19 -5.85 -8.22
N THR A 109 6.74 -5.01 -9.11
CA THR A 109 6.64 -5.20 -10.56
C THR A 109 7.89 -5.78 -11.20
N HIS A 110 9.00 -5.84 -10.47
CA HIS A 110 10.33 -6.09 -11.04
C HIS A 110 11.02 -7.36 -10.53
N ARG A 111 10.55 -7.95 -9.43
CA ARG A 111 11.06 -9.23 -8.92
C ARG A 111 10.03 -10.35 -9.05
N ARG A 112 10.50 -11.52 -9.48
CA ARG A 112 9.78 -12.80 -9.47
C ARG A 112 10.41 -13.70 -8.43
#